data_AF-A0A969FIR2-F1
#
_entry.id   AF-A0A969FIR2-F1
#
_cell.length_a   1.000
_cell.length_b   1.000
_cell.length_c   1.000
_cell.angle_alpha   90.00
_cell.angle_beta   90.00
_cell.angle_gamma   90.00
#
_symmetry.space_group_name_H-M   'P 1'
#
loop_
_entity.id
_entity.type
_entity.pdbx_description
1 polymer ?
#
loop_
_entity_poly.entity_id
_entity_poly.type
_entity_poly.pdbx_seq_one_letter_code
_entity_poly.pdbx_strand_id
1 'polypeptide(L)' 'MAITLERPEINAILTAGTLTRIQYLQLMSLILSGQNIDEEDYRLINQIFDRFRLGRITISDS' A
#
# COMPACT_ATOMS: atom_id res chain seq x y z
N MET A 1 -17.15 -7.27 -4.95
CA MET A 1 -16.04 -6.60 -5.65
C MET A 1 -15.17 -5.97 -4.58
N ALA A 2 -14.02 -6.57 -4.26
CA ALA A 2 -13.10 -5.96 -3.30
C ALA A 2 -12.46 -4.75 -4.00
N ILE A 3 -12.60 -3.56 -3.43
CA ILE A 3 -11.94 -2.36 -3.95
C ILE A 3 -10.46 -2.50 -3.59
N THR A 4 -9.61 -2.77 -4.58
CA THR A 4 -8.15 -2.80 -4.45
C THR A 4 -7.56 -1.44 -4.81
N LEU A 5 -6.42 -1.10 -4.21
CA LEU A 5 -5.66 0.10 -4.58
C LEU A 5 -4.97 -0.10 -5.92
N GLU A 6 -4.98 0.92 -6.77
CA GLU A 6 -4.24 0.93 -8.02
C GLU A 6 -2.90 1.67 -7.83
N ARG A 7 -2.04 1.59 -8.84
CA ARG A 7 -0.69 2.19 -8.82
C ARG A 7 -0.68 3.69 -8.49
N PRO A 8 -1.63 4.52 -8.96
CA PRO A 8 -1.69 5.93 -8.57
C PRO A 8 -1.90 6.13 -7.07
N GLU A 9 -2.77 5.35 -6.41
CA GLU A 9 -2.97 5.48 -4.96
C GLU A 9 -1.75 4.97 -4.18
N ILE A 10 -1.10 3.89 -4.63
CA ILE A 10 0.15 3.38 -4.03
C ILE A 10 1.23 4.46 -4.05
N ASN A 11 1.40 5.16 -5.18
CA ASN A 11 2.35 6.27 -5.30
C ASN A 11 1.96 7.47 -4.43
N ALA A 12 0.66 7.75 -4.29
CA ALA A 12 0.17 8.80 -3.39
C ALA A 12 0.54 8.51 -1.93
N ILE A 13 0.41 7.25 -1.48
CA ILE A 13 0.82 6.83 -0.12
C ILE A 13 2.32 7.01 0.08
N LEU A 14 3.14 6.58 -0.88
CA LEU A 14 4.60 6.75 -0.83
C LEU A 14 5.01 8.23 -0.73
N THR A 15 4.23 9.13 -1.34
CA THR A 15 4.48 10.56 -1.33
C THR A 15 3.98 11.23 -0.04
N ALA A 16 2.78 10.85 0.41
CA ALA A 16 2.14 11.43 1.60
C ALA A 16 2.85 11.05 2.90
N GLY A 17 3.49 9.87 2.95
CA GLY A 17 4.09 9.37 4.19
C GLY A 17 3.06 8.88 5.20
N THR A 18 1.79 8.74 4.81
CA THR A 18 0.70 8.28 5.65
C THR A 18 -0.23 7.39 4.83
N LEU A 19 -0.93 6.47 5.50
CA LEU A 19 -2.04 5.75 4.91
C LEU A 19 -3.13 5.47 5.94
N THR A 20 -4.36 5.29 5.49
CA THR A 20 -5.48 4.93 6.35
C THR A 20 -5.46 3.45 6.70
N ARG A 21 -6.12 3.06 7.79
CA ARG A 21 -6.27 1.62 8.13
C ARG A 21 -6.93 0.82 7.00
N ILE A 22 -7.85 1.44 6.25
CA ILE A 22 -8.49 0.80 5.08
C ILE A 22 -7.46 0.57 3.97
N GLN A 23 -6.64 1.57 3.65
CA GLN A 23 -5.57 1.43 2.66
C GLN A 23 -4.56 0.35 3.05
N TYR A 24 -4.21 0.25 4.34
CA TYR A 24 -3.33 -0.81 4.84
C TYR A 24 -3.90 -2.20 4.55
N LEU A 25 -5.18 -2.41 4.84
CA LEU A 25 -5.87 -3.68 4.59
C LEU A 25 -5.98 -3.98 3.10
N GLN A 26 -6.19 -2.96 2.26
CA GLN A 26 -6.21 -3.11 0.80
C GLN A 26 -4.85 -3.53 0.25
N LEU A 27 -3.74 -2.92 0.73
CA LEU A 27 -2.38 -3.33 0.34
C LEU A 27 -2.08 -4.77 0.76
N MET A 28 -2.47 -5.15 1.98
CA MET A 28 -2.32 -6.54 2.45
C MET A 28 -3.13 -7.52 1.59
N SER A 29 -4.39 -7.19 1.29
CA SER A 29 -5.23 -8.01 0.44
C SER A 29 -4.65 -8.15 -0.96
N LEU A 30 -4.08 -7.08 -1.51
CA LEU A 30 -3.47 -7.06 -2.83
C LEU A 30 -2.27 -8.03 -2.87
N ILE A 31 -1.31 -7.91 -1.94
CA ILE A 31 -0.17 -8.84 -1.82
C ILE A 31 -0.63 -10.29 -1.67
N LEU A 32 -1.58 -10.55 -0.76
CA LEU A 32 -2.00 -11.92 -0.45
C LEU A 32 -2.76 -12.56 -1.61
N SER A 33 -3.52 -11.77 -2.37
CA SER A 33 -4.27 -12.27 -3.52
C SER A 33 -3.39 -12.54 -4.74
N GLY A 34 -2.30 -11.79 -4.91
CA GLY A 34 -1.42 -11.89 -6.08
C GLY A 34 -2.08 -11.48 -7.41
N GLN A 35 -3.34 -11.05 -7.40
CA GLN A 35 -4.09 -10.78 -8.63
C GLN A 35 -3.74 -9.39 -9.19
N ASN A 36 -3.45 -9.36 -10.49
CA ASN A 36 -3.25 -8.12 -11.26
C ASN A 36 -2.15 -7.19 -10.71
N ILE A 37 -1.15 -7.75 -10.03
CA ILE A 37 0.06 -7.01 -9.63
C ILE A 37 1.25 -7.52 -10.41
N ASP A 38 1.94 -6.59 -11.07
CA ASP A 38 3.21 -6.86 -11.72
C ASP A 38 4.40 -6.64 -10.76
N GLU A 39 5.62 -6.85 -11.26
CA GLU A 39 6.84 -6.69 -10.47
C GLU A 39 7.03 -5.24 -9.96
N GLU A 40 6.58 -4.24 -10.73
CA GLU A 40 6.62 -2.84 -10.34
C GLU A 40 5.69 -2.58 -9.15
N ASP A 41 4.47 -3.12 -9.21
CA ASP A 41 3.50 -3.01 -8.11
C ASP A 41 4.05 -3.67 -6.84
N TYR A 42 4.61 -4.88 -6.95
CA TYR A 42 5.25 -5.55 -5.82
C TYR A 42 6.36 -4.69 -5.21
N ARG A 43 7.20 -4.07 -6.05
CA ARG A 43 8.29 -3.21 -5.58
C ARG A 43 7.75 -2.00 -4.82
N LEU A 44 6.73 -1.32 -5.35
CA LEU A 44 6.14 -0.13 -4.73
C LEU A 44 5.45 -0.48 -3.40
N ILE A 45 4.68 -1.57 -3.37
CA ILE A 45 4.00 -1.99 -2.15
C ILE A 45 5.02 -2.41 -1.07
N ASN A 46 6.06 -3.17 -1.43
CA ASN A 46 7.14 -3.50 -0.50
C ASN A 46 7.82 -2.24 0.04
N GLN A 47 8.02 -1.22 -0.79
CA GLN A 47 8.57 0.05 -0.34
C GLN A 47 7.68 0.75 0.70
N ILE A 48 6.34 0.64 0.58
CA ILE A 48 5.42 1.14 1.61
C ILE A 48 5.64 0.38 2.92
N PHE A 49 5.68 -0.95 2.89
CA PHE A 49 5.87 -1.76 4.09
C PHE A 49 7.23 -1.54 4.76
N ASP A 50 8.29 -1.37 3.98
CA ASP A 50 9.62 -1.02 4.50
C ASP A 50 9.61 0.33 5.19
N ARG A 51 9.01 1.36 4.57
CA ARG A 51 8.89 2.69 5.16
C ARG A 51 8.01 2.68 6.41
N PHE A 52 6.94 1.88 6.42
CA PHE A 52 6.10 1.68 7.60
C PHE A 52 6.89 1.04 8.75
N ARG A 53 7.63 -0.05 8.47
CA ARG A 53 8.50 -0.71 9.46
C ARG A 53 9.57 0.23 10.03
N LEU A 54 10.08 1.14 9.22
CA LEU A 54 11.05 2.16 9.63
C LEU A 54 10.40 3.37 10.34
N GLY A 55 9.08 3.40 10.51
CA GLY A 55 8.35 4.51 11.12
C GLY A 55 8.28 5.78 10.26
N ARG A 56 8.64 5.68 8.98
CA ARG A 56 8.57 6.80 8.00
C ARG A 56 7.20 6.94 7.35
N ILE A 57 6.39 5.90 7.46
CA ILE A 57 4.98 5.91 7.11
C ILE A 57 4.18 5.56 8.37
N THR A 58 3.11 6.30 8.64
CA THR A 58 2.20 6.05 9.77
C THR A 58 0.80 5.67 9.30
N ILE A 59 0.11 4.84 10.08
CA ILE A 59 -1.29 4.52 9.85
C ILE A 59 -2.18 5.53 10.59
N SER A 60 -3.13 6.13 9.88
CA SER A 60 -4.17 6.99 10.44
C SER A 60 -5.53 6.27 10.47
N ASP A 61 -6.37 6.65 11.43
CA ASP A 61 -7.75 6.13 11.56
C ASP A 61 -8.77 6.95 10.76
N SER A 62 -8.36 8.09 10.22
CA SER A 62 -9.12 8.96 9.31
C SER A 62 -9.33 8.35 7.95
#